data_AF-A0A146KNT4-F1
#
_entry.id   AF-A0A146KNT4-F1
#
_cell.length_a   1.000
_cell.length_b   1.000
_cell.length_c   1.000
_cell.angle_alpha   90.00
_cell.angle_beta   90.00
_cell.angle_gamma   90.00
#
_symmetry.space_group_name_H-M   'P 1'
#
loop_
_entity.id
_entity.type
_entity.pdbx_description
1 polymer ?
#
loop_
_entity_poly.entity_id
_entity_poly.type
_entity_poly.pdbx_seq_one_letter_code
_entity_poly.pdbx_strand_id
1 'polypeptide(L)'
;MCVTIYLSYRLCNLYGFALAALGILSTMSVALTIDAYGPISDNAGGIAEMSHMGHEIREITDALDAAGNTTAAIGKGFAISSAAFVALALYGAYISRVSIPVVNVLDARVMPGLLFGAMLPYWFSSMTMKSVGVAAMQMVNEIRRQFRDPEVADGRIEPDYESCVAIATQAALH
;
A
#
# COMPACT_ATOMS: atom_id res chain seq x y z
N MET A 1 -1.52 -16.79 -9.77
CA MET A 1 -1.55 -17.35 -8.39
C MET A 1 -2.07 -18.78 -8.34
N CYS A 2 -3.30 -19.09 -8.78
CA CYS A 2 -3.87 -20.45 -8.66
C CYS A 2 -3.00 -21.56 -9.28
N VAL A 3 -2.46 -21.31 -10.48
CA VAL A 3 -1.53 -22.24 -11.16
C VAL A 3 -0.29 -22.48 -10.30
N THR A 4 0.31 -21.41 -9.77
CA THR A 4 1.49 -21.48 -8.91
C THR A 4 1.20 -22.25 -7.62
N ILE A 5 0.06 -22.00 -6.96
CA ILE A 5 -0.38 -22.76 -5.77
C ILE A 5 -0.46 -24.26 -6.09
N TYR A 6 -1.14 -24.61 -7.18
CA TYR A 6 -1.31 -26.01 -7.56
C TYR A 6 0.03 -26.70 -7.86
N LEU A 7 0.87 -26.07 -8.68
CA LEU A 7 2.16 -26.64 -9.10
C LEU A 7 3.15 -26.73 -7.94
N SER A 8 3.28 -25.67 -7.12
CA SER A 8 4.21 -25.66 -6.00
C SER A 8 3.85 -26.73 -4.97
N TYR A 9 2.56 -26.91 -4.70
CA TYR A 9 2.08 -27.97 -3.80
C TYR A 9 2.36 -29.36 -4.37
N ARG A 10 2.17 -29.58 -5.67
CA ARG A 10 2.44 -30.86 -6.32
C ARG A 10 3.92 -31.24 -6.33
N LEU A 11 4.82 -30.25 -6.41
CA LEU A 11 6.26 -30.47 -6.46
C LEU A 11 6.88 -30.66 -5.07
N CYS A 12 6.51 -29.83 -4.10
CA CYS A 12 7.17 -29.79 -2.77
C CYS A 12 6.19 -29.61 -1.60
N ASN A 13 4.91 -29.94 -1.77
CA ASN A 13 3.88 -29.84 -0.74
C ASN A 13 3.87 -28.42 -0.11
N LEU A 14 3.61 -28.30 1.20
CA LEU A 14 3.59 -27.02 1.92
C LEU A 14 4.89 -26.21 1.80
N TYR A 15 6.05 -26.87 1.71
CA TYR A 15 7.34 -26.20 1.52
C TYR A 15 7.43 -25.54 0.14
N GLY A 16 6.74 -26.09 -0.87
CA GLY A 16 6.62 -25.49 -2.19
C GLY A 16 6.00 -24.09 -2.16
N PHE A 17 5.06 -23.81 -1.26
CA PHE A 17 4.51 -22.45 -1.10
C PHE A 17 5.57 -21.46 -0.62
N ALA A 18 6.44 -21.86 0.32
CA ALA A 18 7.53 -21.03 0.80
C ALA A 18 8.57 -20.75 -0.31
N LEU A 19 8.92 -21.78 -1.10
CA LEU A 19 9.82 -21.61 -2.25
C LEU A 19 9.21 -20.73 -3.34
N ALA A 20 7.91 -20.85 -3.60
CA ALA A 20 7.21 -19.99 -4.55
C ALA A 20 7.22 -18.52 -4.09
N ALA A 21 6.99 -18.26 -2.80
CA ALA A 21 7.11 -16.91 -2.23
C ALA A 21 8.52 -16.35 -2.41
N LEU A 22 9.56 -17.15 -2.11
CA LEU A 22 10.94 -16.75 -2.31
C LEU A 22 11.26 -16.47 -3.79
N GLY A 23 10.71 -17.27 -4.70
CA GLY A 23 10.85 -17.06 -6.14
C GLY A 23 10.17 -15.78 -6.64
N ILE A 24 8.99 -15.43 -6.09
CA ILE A 24 8.34 -14.14 -6.40
C ILE A 24 9.21 -12.96 -5.93
N LEU A 25 9.89 -13.10 -4.79
CA LEU A 25 10.75 -12.06 -4.23
C LEU A 25 12.23 -12.19 -4.62
N SER A 26 12.61 -13.13 -5.49
CA SER A 26 14.03 -13.34 -5.82
C SER A 26 14.64 -12.14 -6.55
N THR A 27 13.81 -11.35 -7.23
CA THR A 27 14.17 -10.10 -7.90
C THR A 27 13.73 -8.86 -7.10
N MET A 28 13.61 -8.99 -5.77
CA MET A 28 13.12 -7.91 -4.91
C MET A 28 13.95 -6.62 -5.04
N SER A 29 15.26 -6.71 -5.27
CA SER A 29 16.09 -5.52 -5.51
C SER A 29 15.58 -4.70 -6.69
N VAL A 30 15.34 -5.34 -7.84
CA VAL A 30 14.80 -4.67 -9.04
C VAL A 30 13.40 -4.14 -8.79
N ALA A 31 12.54 -4.93 -8.14
CA ALA A 31 11.17 -4.53 -7.83
C ALA A 31 11.14 -3.28 -6.94
N LEU A 32 11.98 -3.22 -5.90
CA LEU A 32 12.10 -2.07 -5.02
C LEU A 32 12.71 -0.86 -5.74
N THR A 33 13.68 -1.06 -6.64
CA THR A 33 14.25 0.03 -7.43
C THR A 33 13.20 0.70 -8.31
N ILE A 34 12.37 -0.08 -9.02
CA ILE A 34 11.33 0.50 -9.89
C ILE A 34 10.15 1.08 -9.11
N ASP A 35 9.85 0.56 -7.92
CA ASP A 35 8.81 1.09 -7.03
C ASP A 35 9.26 2.43 -6.41
N ALA A 36 10.48 2.47 -5.86
CA ALA A 36 11.07 3.68 -5.28
C ALA A 36 11.30 4.81 -6.31
N TYR A 37 11.46 4.47 -7.58
CA TYR A 37 11.53 5.44 -8.67
C TYR A 37 10.28 6.33 -8.75
N GLY A 38 9.08 5.81 -8.42
CA GLY A 38 7.83 6.57 -8.52
C GLY A 38 7.79 7.79 -7.59
N PRO A 39 7.90 7.62 -6.26
CA PRO A 39 7.91 8.74 -5.31
C PRO A 39 9.05 9.75 -5.53
N ILE A 40 10.19 9.31 -6.10
CA ILE A 40 11.27 10.23 -6.48
C ILE A 40 10.82 11.13 -7.63
N SER A 41 10.15 10.56 -8.64
CA SER A 41 9.67 11.29 -9.81
C SER A 41 8.53 12.26 -9.45
N ASP A 42 7.60 11.84 -8.58
CA ASP A 42 6.53 12.70 -8.05
C ASP A 42 7.09 13.93 -7.32
N ASN A 43 8.03 13.71 -6.39
CA ASN A 43 8.69 14.80 -5.67
C ASN A 43 9.48 15.74 -6.61
N ALA A 44 10.15 15.19 -7.63
CA ALA A 44 10.84 16.00 -8.62
C ALA A 44 9.88 16.93 -9.37
N GLY A 45 8.68 16.44 -9.71
CA GLY A 45 7.63 17.24 -10.33
C GLY A 45 7.08 18.32 -9.39
N GLY A 46 6.85 17.99 -8.12
CA GLY A 46 6.45 18.97 -7.10
C GLY A 46 7.49 20.09 -6.92
N ILE A 47 8.79 19.75 -6.87
CA ILE A 47 9.87 20.74 -6.79
C ILE A 47 9.92 21.61 -8.04
N ALA A 48 9.75 21.03 -9.23
CA ALA A 48 9.75 21.77 -10.49
C ALA A 48 8.61 22.80 -10.54
N GLU A 49 7.43 22.43 -10.06
CA GLU A 49 6.26 23.31 -9.96
C GLU A 49 6.50 24.44 -8.93
N MET A 50 6.93 24.10 -7.71
CA MET A 50 7.17 25.07 -6.63
C MET A 50 8.35 26.02 -6.93
N SER A 51 9.29 25.61 -7.79
CA SER A 51 10.45 26.42 -8.19
C SER A 51 10.26 27.13 -9.53
N HIS A 52 9.06 27.05 -10.12
CA HIS A 52 8.71 27.69 -11.41
C HIS A 52 9.68 27.37 -12.56
N MET A 53 10.14 26.11 -12.67
CA MET A 53 11.21 25.73 -13.61
C MET A 53 10.76 25.60 -15.07
N GLY A 54 9.48 25.84 -15.38
CA GLY A 54 8.92 25.87 -16.73
C GLY A 54 8.13 24.61 -17.11
N HIS A 55 7.22 24.77 -18.06
CA HIS A 55 6.25 23.74 -18.45
C HIS A 55 6.91 22.48 -19.04
N GLU A 56 7.98 22.63 -19.81
CA GLU A 56 8.70 21.50 -20.43
C GLU A 56 9.27 20.54 -19.37
N ILE A 57 9.79 21.07 -18.25
CA ILE A 57 10.30 20.25 -17.15
C ILE A 57 9.14 19.54 -16.45
N ARG A 58 8.01 20.23 -16.26
CA ARG A 58 6.82 19.64 -15.65
C ARG A 58 6.27 18.49 -16.49
N GLU A 59 6.13 18.67 -17.81
CA GLU A 59 5.71 17.61 -18.74
C GLU A 59 6.58 16.35 -18.65
N ILE A 60 7.90 16.52 -18.55
CA ILE A 60 8.83 15.40 -18.38
C ILE A 60 8.55 14.70 -17.04
N THR A 61 8.49 15.45 -15.93
CA THR A 61 8.25 14.87 -14.60
C THR A 61 6.89 14.18 -14.48
N ASP A 62 5.84 14.72 -15.12
CA ASP A 62 4.51 14.12 -15.14
C ASP A 62 4.49 12.78 -15.90
N ALA A 63 5.24 12.69 -17.02
CA ALA A 63 5.41 11.44 -17.72
C ALA A 63 6.15 10.39 -16.86
N LEU A 64 7.16 10.82 -16.09
CA LEU A 64 7.91 9.96 -15.17
C LEU A 64 7.04 9.50 -13.99
N ASP A 65 6.25 10.38 -13.39
CA ASP A 65 5.31 10.07 -12.31
C ASP A 65 4.22 9.09 -12.78
N ALA A 66 3.65 9.29 -13.97
CA ALA A 66 2.69 8.35 -14.54
C ALA A 66 3.24 6.92 -14.66
N ALA A 67 4.52 6.79 -15.07
CA ALA A 67 5.22 5.50 -15.05
C ALA A 67 5.42 4.97 -13.62
N GLY A 68 5.78 5.85 -12.68
CA GLY A 68 5.92 5.56 -11.25
C GLY A 68 4.63 5.01 -10.61
N ASN A 69 3.48 5.58 -10.94
CA ASN A 69 2.18 5.10 -10.48
C ASN A 69 1.90 3.66 -10.94
N THR A 70 2.38 3.29 -12.14
CA THR A 70 2.28 1.93 -12.65
C THR A 70 3.24 0.98 -11.92
N THR A 71 4.49 1.39 -11.68
CA THR A 71 5.46 0.56 -10.94
C THR A 71 5.05 0.34 -9.49
N ALA A 72 4.44 1.34 -8.84
CA ALA A 72 3.86 1.21 -7.50
C ALA A 72 2.71 0.18 -7.45
N ALA A 73 1.87 0.13 -8.49
CA ALA A 73 0.84 -0.91 -8.60
C ALA A 73 1.44 -2.31 -8.77
N ILE A 74 2.51 -2.44 -9.58
CA ILE A 74 3.26 -3.69 -9.72
C ILE A 74 3.87 -4.11 -8.38
N GLY A 75 4.52 -3.19 -7.65
CA GLY A 75 5.09 -3.43 -6.32
C GLY A 75 4.06 -3.96 -5.32
N LYS A 76 2.88 -3.33 -5.25
CA LYS A 76 1.73 -3.83 -4.47
C LYS A 76 1.34 -5.26 -4.87
N GLY A 77 1.31 -5.56 -6.16
CA GLY A 77 1.03 -6.90 -6.68
C GLY A 77 2.03 -7.96 -6.21
N PHE A 78 3.33 -7.64 -6.23
CA PHE A 78 4.41 -8.51 -5.71
C PHE A 78 4.27 -8.73 -4.19
N ALA A 79 3.99 -7.67 -3.43
CA ALA A 79 3.81 -7.75 -1.99
C ALA A 79 2.59 -8.63 -1.63
N ILE A 80 1.43 -8.40 -2.26
CA ILE A 80 0.21 -9.19 -2.01
C ILE A 80 0.41 -10.65 -2.40
N SER A 81 1.01 -10.90 -3.56
CA SER A 81 1.23 -12.26 -4.04
C SER A 81 2.17 -13.03 -3.12
N SER A 82 3.33 -12.47 -2.79
CA SER A 82 4.30 -13.11 -1.90
C SER A 82 3.73 -13.32 -0.49
N ALA A 83 3.03 -12.33 0.07
CA ALA A 83 2.36 -12.46 1.36
C ALA A 83 1.34 -13.61 1.38
N ALA A 84 0.56 -13.80 0.32
CA ALA A 84 -0.38 -14.91 0.22
C ALA A 84 0.32 -16.27 0.23
N PHE A 85 1.43 -16.43 -0.50
CA PHE A 85 2.20 -17.69 -0.50
C PHE A 85 2.90 -17.95 0.83
N VAL A 86 3.47 -16.92 1.47
CA VAL A 86 4.04 -17.04 2.82
C VAL A 86 2.95 -17.41 3.82
N ALA A 87 1.78 -16.77 3.75
CA ALA A 87 0.65 -17.08 4.63
C ALA A 87 0.17 -18.54 4.48
N LEU A 88 0.09 -19.06 3.25
CA LEU A 88 -0.25 -20.47 2.99
C LEU A 88 0.81 -21.43 3.56
N ALA A 89 2.10 -21.10 3.41
CA ALA A 89 3.20 -21.88 3.97
C ALA A 89 3.14 -21.89 5.51
N LEU A 90 2.97 -20.72 6.13
CA LEU A 90 2.85 -20.57 7.58
C LEU A 90 1.59 -21.24 8.12
N TYR A 91 0.48 -21.19 7.39
CA TYR A 91 -0.75 -21.88 7.75
C TYR A 91 -0.54 -23.41 7.77
N GLY A 92 0.11 -23.96 6.75
CA GLY A 92 0.49 -25.37 6.71
C GLY A 92 1.44 -25.75 7.87
N ALA A 93 2.46 -24.92 8.13
CA ALA A 93 3.38 -25.12 9.25
C ALA A 93 2.67 -25.05 10.61
N TYR A 94 1.71 -24.14 10.76
CA TYR A 94 0.87 -24.00 11.95
C TYR A 94 0.08 -25.28 12.21
N ILE A 95 -0.67 -25.78 11.21
CA ILE A 95 -1.46 -27.02 11.31
C ILE A 95 -0.59 -28.19 11.78
N SER A 96 0.60 -28.34 11.16
CA SER A 96 1.56 -29.37 11.55
C SER A 96 2.06 -29.17 12.99
N ARG A 97 2.34 -27.94 13.39
CA ARG A 97 2.90 -27.63 14.71
C ARG A 97 1.91 -27.83 15.85
N VAL A 98 0.62 -27.58 15.62
CA VAL A 98 -0.46 -27.82 16.57
C VAL A 98 -1.08 -29.22 16.44
N SER A 99 -0.52 -30.08 15.57
CA SER A 99 -0.95 -31.47 15.36
C SER A 99 -2.42 -31.60 14.95
N ILE A 100 -2.93 -30.68 14.12
CA ILE A 100 -4.26 -30.81 13.50
C ILE A 100 -4.11 -31.76 12.29
N PRO A 101 -4.76 -32.94 12.28
CA PRO A 101 -4.57 -33.92 11.22
C PRO A 101 -5.23 -33.50 9.90
N VAL A 102 -6.42 -32.90 9.96
CA VAL A 102 -7.18 -32.42 8.81
C VAL A 102 -7.97 -31.19 9.22
N VAL A 103 -7.96 -30.15 8.38
CA VAL A 103 -8.85 -29.01 8.52
C VAL A 103 -10.12 -29.27 7.71
N ASN A 104 -11.22 -29.57 8.41
CA ASN A 104 -12.53 -29.71 7.79
C ASN A 104 -13.26 -28.35 7.82
N VAL A 105 -13.52 -27.77 6.65
CA VAL A 105 -14.22 -26.48 6.53
C VAL A 105 -15.64 -26.53 7.06
N LEU A 106 -16.29 -27.70 7.06
CA LEU A 106 -17.65 -27.89 7.58
C LEU A 106 -17.70 -28.06 9.11
N ASP A 107 -16.55 -28.06 9.78
CA ASP A 107 -16.51 -28.11 11.24
C ASP A 107 -17.08 -26.82 11.85
N ALA A 108 -17.87 -26.97 12.91
CA ALA A 108 -18.56 -25.87 13.58
C ALA A 108 -17.62 -24.83 14.22
N ARG A 109 -16.33 -25.15 14.41
CA ARG A 109 -15.31 -24.22 14.90
C ARG A 109 -14.55 -23.55 13.75
N VAL A 110 -14.34 -24.28 12.65
CA VAL A 110 -13.59 -23.79 11.48
C VAL A 110 -14.44 -22.81 10.65
N MET A 111 -15.71 -23.13 10.39
CA MET A 111 -16.58 -22.30 9.53
C MET A 111 -16.77 -20.87 10.09
N PRO A 112 -17.09 -20.66 11.39
CA PRO A 112 -17.16 -19.31 11.94
C PRO A 112 -15.81 -18.59 11.92
N GLY A 113 -14.71 -19.32 12.17
CA GLY A 113 -13.35 -18.76 12.08
C GLY A 113 -13.00 -18.27 10.69
N LEU A 114 -13.38 -19.00 9.64
CA LEU A 114 -13.22 -18.62 8.25
C LEU A 114 -14.01 -17.35 7.90
N LEU A 115 -15.29 -17.30 8.30
CA LEU A 115 -16.15 -16.13 8.04
C LEU A 115 -15.68 -14.88 8.81
N PHE A 116 -15.32 -15.05 10.08
CA PHE A 116 -14.77 -13.96 10.89
C PHE A 116 -13.44 -13.46 10.32
N GLY A 117 -12.54 -14.39 9.97
CA GLY A 117 -11.26 -14.07 9.33
C GLY A 117 -11.41 -13.32 8.00
N ALA A 118 -12.38 -13.70 7.16
CA ALA A 118 -12.68 -13.03 5.91
C ALA A 118 -13.23 -11.61 6.08
N MET A 119 -13.85 -11.31 7.24
CA MET A 119 -14.36 -9.99 7.58
C MET A 119 -13.25 -9.02 8.07
N LEU A 120 -12.17 -9.54 8.66
CA LEU A 120 -11.09 -8.71 9.22
C LEU A 120 -10.49 -7.69 8.22
N PRO A 121 -10.20 -8.02 6.95
CA PRO A 121 -9.69 -7.03 5.99
C PRO A 121 -10.67 -5.88 5.72
N TYR A 122 -11.98 -6.14 5.72
CA TYR A 122 -13.01 -5.12 5.55
C TYR A 122 -13.09 -4.21 6.78
N TRP A 123 -13.02 -4.80 7.98
CA TRP A 123 -12.99 -4.02 9.20
C TRP A 123 -11.74 -3.14 9.28
N PHE A 124 -10.57 -3.68 8.97
CA PHE A 124 -9.32 -2.92 8.90
C PHE A 124 -9.42 -1.77 7.89
N SER A 125 -9.91 -2.05 6.68
CA SER A 125 -10.09 -1.04 5.62
C SER A 125 -11.06 0.07 6.04
N SER A 126 -12.15 -0.28 6.74
CA SER A 126 -13.11 0.70 7.25
C SER A 126 -12.47 1.65 8.25
N MET A 127 -11.61 1.15 9.14
CA MET A 127 -10.91 1.98 10.12
C MET A 127 -9.94 2.94 9.42
N THR A 128 -9.08 2.43 8.53
CA THR A 128 -8.09 3.26 7.84
C THR A 128 -8.74 4.29 6.92
N MET A 129 -9.77 3.93 6.16
CA MET A 129 -10.51 4.87 5.31
C MET A 129 -11.23 5.95 6.12
N LYS A 130 -11.80 5.60 7.28
CA LYS A 130 -12.44 6.58 8.17
C LYS A 130 -11.40 7.56 8.74
N SER A 131 -10.26 7.07 9.20
CA SER A 131 -9.16 7.92 9.70
C SER A 131 -8.67 8.90 8.64
N VAL A 132 -8.41 8.42 7.42
CA VAL A 132 -8.02 9.29 6.29
C VAL A 132 -9.12 10.30 5.96
N GLY A 133 -10.39 9.89 5.95
CA GLY A 133 -11.51 10.79 5.66
C GLY A 133 -11.65 11.93 6.66
N VAL A 134 -11.48 11.66 7.96
CA VAL A 134 -11.49 12.68 9.01
C VAL A 134 -10.32 13.65 8.85
N ALA A 135 -9.10 13.12 8.67
CA ALA A 135 -7.90 13.92 8.49
C ALA A 135 -7.98 14.81 7.22
N ALA A 136 -8.46 14.24 6.12
CA ALA A 136 -8.63 14.97 4.87
C ALA A 136 -9.67 16.10 5.01
N MET A 137 -10.76 15.88 5.76
CA MET A 137 -11.74 16.94 6.02
C MET A 137 -11.15 18.10 6.84
N GLN A 138 -10.31 17.79 7.83
CA GLN A 138 -9.56 18.81 8.58
C GLN A 138 -8.60 19.58 7.67
N MET A 139 -7.84 18.87 6.84
CA MET A 139 -6.91 19.46 5.86
C MET A 139 -7.64 20.41 4.89
N VAL A 140 -8.78 19.99 4.34
CA VAL A 140 -9.58 20.83 3.42
C VAL A 140 -10.11 22.08 4.12
N ASN A 141 -10.56 21.96 5.37
CA ASN A 141 -11.04 23.11 6.14
C ASN A 141 -9.91 24.08 6.46
N GLU A 142 -8.70 23.58 6.72
CA GLU A 142 -7.51 24.41 6.96
C GLU A 142 -7.05 25.14 5.69
N ILE A 143 -6.94 24.43 4.56
CA ILE A 143 -6.64 25.06 3.27
C ILE A 143 -7.67 26.14 2.94
N ARG A 144 -8.98 25.84 3.11
CA ARG A 144 -10.04 26.83 2.92
C ARG A 144 -9.93 28.03 3.87
N ARG A 145 -9.43 27.83 5.10
CA ARG A 145 -9.21 28.92 6.06
C ARG A 145 -8.09 29.84 5.56
N GLN A 146 -6.97 29.27 5.09
CA GLN A 146 -5.84 30.04 4.57
C GLN A 146 -6.20 30.77 3.27
N PHE A 147 -6.89 30.12 2.33
CA PHE A 147 -7.32 30.72 1.06
C PHE A 147 -8.44 31.77 1.18
N ARG A 148 -9.01 31.99 2.37
CA ARG A 148 -9.88 33.17 2.62
C ARG A 148 -9.09 34.46 2.65
N ASP A 149 -7.80 34.40 2.94
CA ASP A 149 -6.90 35.53 2.80
C ASP A 149 -6.53 35.71 1.32
N PRO A 150 -6.94 36.81 0.67
CA PRO A 150 -6.63 37.06 -0.73
C PRO A 150 -5.13 37.15 -0.99
N GLU A 151 -4.31 37.57 -0.02
CA GLU A 151 -2.87 37.70 -0.22
C GLU A 151 -2.16 36.34 -0.32
N VAL A 152 -2.69 35.33 0.38
CA VAL A 152 -2.25 33.93 0.25
C VAL A 152 -2.74 33.34 -1.08
N ALA A 153 -4.00 33.60 -1.46
CA ALA A 153 -4.58 33.10 -2.70
C ALA A 153 -3.90 33.70 -3.95
N ASP A 154 -3.51 34.97 -3.90
CA ASP A 154 -2.76 35.67 -4.95
C ASP A 154 -1.26 35.28 -4.96
N GLY A 155 -0.78 34.48 -3.98
CA GLY A 155 0.62 34.08 -3.85
C GLY A 155 1.57 35.19 -3.41
N ARG A 156 1.05 36.25 -2.76
CA ARG A 156 1.85 37.37 -2.23
C ARG A 156 2.45 37.07 -0.86
N ILE A 157 1.79 36.23 -0.08
CA ILE A 157 2.23 35.75 1.23
C ILE A 157 2.41 34.23 1.16
N GLU A 158 3.47 33.74 1.80
CA GLU A 158 3.69 32.30 1.95
C GLU A 158 2.59 31.66 2.81
N PRO A 159 1.98 30.55 2.37
CA PRO A 159 0.98 29.84 3.16
C PRO A 159 1.62 29.16 4.38
N ASP A 160 0.79 28.87 5.38
CA ASP A 160 1.22 28.16 6.58
C ASP A 160 1.26 26.64 6.31
N TYR A 161 2.43 26.15 5.95
CA TYR A 161 2.68 24.73 5.73
C TYR A 161 2.70 23.92 7.05
N GLU A 162 3.08 24.53 8.18
CA GLU A 162 3.24 23.83 9.46
C GLU A 162 1.89 23.31 9.97
N SER A 163 0.83 24.13 9.86
CA SER A 163 -0.52 23.70 10.23
C SER A 163 -0.99 22.47 9.46
N CYS A 164 -0.74 22.42 8.15
CA CYS A 164 -1.09 21.25 7.32
C CYS A 164 -0.29 20.00 7.73
N VAL A 165 1.02 20.16 7.96
CA VAL A 165 1.88 19.06 8.45
C VAL A 165 1.42 18.57 9.82
N ALA A 166 1.04 19.47 10.73
CA ALA A 166 0.56 19.13 12.06
C ALA A 166 -0.74 18.31 12.02
N ILE A 167 -1.70 18.68 11.18
CA ILE A 167 -2.95 17.92 10.99
C ILE A 167 -2.65 16.49 10.52
N ALA A 168 -1.83 16.35 9.47
CA ALA A 168 -1.46 15.04 8.94
C ALA A 168 -0.70 14.19 9.97
N THR A 169 0.22 14.81 10.71
CA THR A 169 1.03 14.14 11.74
C THR A 169 0.16 13.66 12.90
N GLN A 170 -0.71 14.53 13.43
CA GLN A 170 -1.57 14.18 14.56
C GLN A 170 -2.56 13.07 14.19
N ALA A 171 -3.13 13.12 12.99
CA ALA A 171 -4.05 12.09 12.51
C ALA A 171 -3.37 10.76 12.15
N ALA A 172 -2.07 10.77 11.83
CA ALA A 172 -1.31 9.54 11.59
C ALA A 172 -0.88 8.86 12.89
N LEU A 173 -0.66 9.62 13.97
CA LEU A 173 -0.23 9.12 15.27
C LEU A 173 -1.38 8.67 16.20
N HIS A 174 -2.63 9.04 15.90
CA HIS A 174 -3.82 8.80 16.73
C HIS A 174 -4.98 8.22 15.92
#